data_AF-A0A5C5Y8M8-F1
#
_entry.id   AF-A0A5C5Y8M8-F1
#
_cell.length_a   1.000
_cell.length_b   1.000
_cell.length_c   1.000
_cell.angle_alpha   90.00
_cell.angle_beta   90.00
_cell.angle_gamma   90.00
#
_symmetry.space_group_name_H-M   'P 1'
#
loop_
_entity.id
_entity.type
_entity.pdbx_description
1 polymer ?
#
loop_
_entity_poly.entity_id
_entity_poly.type
_entity_poly.pdbx_seq_one_letter_code
_entity_poly.pdbx_strand_id
1 'polypeptide(L)'
;MSQCLISLGSNLGQRSELLHRAAERVAKSSAVSNFRASRLYETPPIGGPGGQEPFLNAAAAFDTESSAHEILSLLQDVEQWLGRQRLRRWDARSIDLDVVLYGDLVGGDSHLVVPHPRYPARTFVLHPACDVADHYRDPRFGWTIGELSRHVAKAQPSLCLVGGDADLRRLICRRLTQDHGVITFQSTDRVMTAGTIANAPLPPSQIRFAEPPVQESISTDDAAMPAGPWVSDSLPSLDITDRTHWDDPRMPRLIARIQHVTEDSSWPAPHKIWPKGWRYPEYRLEVTDVEWAIGEVASALDSMRCPCRAVTDDGSWWR
;
A
#
# COMPACT_ATOMS: atom_id res chain seq x y z
N MET A 1 12.28 22.78 3.79
CA MET A 1 12.51 21.61 2.92
C MET A 1 11.74 20.42 3.45
N SER A 2 11.09 19.68 2.56
CA SER A 2 10.35 18.45 2.83
C SER A 2 11.15 17.25 2.35
N GLN A 3 11.10 16.16 3.11
CA GLN A 3 11.65 14.87 2.69
C GLN A 3 10.72 14.23 1.65
N CYS A 4 11.25 13.84 0.50
CA CYS A 4 10.49 13.14 -0.55
C CYS A 4 11.08 11.74 -0.77
N LEU A 5 10.19 10.77 -1.00
CA LEU A 5 10.53 9.43 -1.43
C LEU A 5 9.76 9.11 -2.70
N ILE A 6 10.47 8.67 -3.73
CA ILE A 6 9.88 8.22 -4.99
C ILE A 6 10.26 6.76 -5.26
N SER A 7 9.43 6.05 -6.01
CA SER A 7 9.78 4.74 -6.59
C SER A 7 9.99 4.85 -8.10
N LEU A 8 10.90 4.05 -8.62
CA LEU A 8 11.23 3.93 -10.03
C LEU A 8 11.06 2.47 -10.47
N GLY A 9 10.43 2.23 -11.62
CA GLY A 9 10.22 0.88 -12.16
C GLY A 9 10.34 0.83 -13.68
N SER A 10 10.93 -0.23 -14.23
CA SER A 10 11.03 -0.45 -15.68
C SER A 10 11.03 -1.95 -16.02
N ASN A 11 10.20 -2.36 -16.99
CA ASN A 11 10.19 -3.75 -17.49
C ASN A 11 10.38 -3.91 -19.00
N LEU A 12 10.50 -2.84 -19.77
CA LEU A 12 10.68 -2.91 -21.22
C LEU A 12 11.99 -2.26 -21.67
N GLY A 13 12.58 -2.82 -22.73
CA GLY A 13 13.77 -2.26 -23.39
C GLY A 13 15.01 -2.29 -22.50
N GLN A 14 15.81 -1.23 -22.57
CA GLN A 14 17.06 -1.10 -21.80
C GLN A 14 16.76 -0.63 -20.37
N ARG A 15 16.13 -1.49 -19.56
CA ARG A 15 15.59 -1.19 -18.21
C ARG A 15 16.57 -0.41 -17.32
N SER A 16 17.82 -0.88 -17.23
CA SER A 16 18.86 -0.23 -16.39
C SER A 16 19.23 1.17 -16.90
N GLU A 17 19.34 1.35 -18.22
CA GLU A 17 19.65 2.65 -18.85
C GLU A 17 18.50 3.65 -18.65
N LEU A 18 17.25 3.18 -18.78
CA LEU A 18 16.07 4.02 -18.55
C LEU A 18 16.01 4.49 -17.08
N LEU A 19 16.27 3.59 -16.13
CA LEU A 19 16.34 3.94 -14.71
C LEU A 19 17.49 4.91 -14.43
N HIS A 20 18.69 4.64 -14.95
CA HIS A 20 19.86 5.53 -14.84
C HIS A 20 19.52 6.95 -15.30
N ARG A 21 19.01 7.10 -16.54
CA ARG A 21 18.64 8.39 -17.11
C ARG A 21 17.51 9.09 -16.35
N ALA A 22 16.54 8.33 -15.83
CA ALA A 22 15.47 8.89 -15.00
C ALA A 22 16.03 9.48 -13.70
N ALA A 23 16.82 8.70 -12.96
CA ALA A 23 17.42 9.12 -11.70
C ALA A 23 18.39 10.28 -11.89
N GLU A 24 19.23 10.25 -12.93
CA GLU A 24 20.16 11.34 -13.26
C GLU A 24 19.41 12.66 -13.52
N ARG A 25 18.31 12.61 -14.28
CA ARG A 25 17.51 13.79 -14.60
C ARG A 25 16.77 14.36 -13.39
N VAL A 26 16.24 13.51 -12.51
CA VAL A 26 15.64 13.93 -11.24
C VAL A 26 16.71 14.56 -10.34
N ALA A 27 17.87 13.92 -10.19
CA ALA A 27 18.97 14.41 -9.35
C ALA A 27 19.53 15.77 -9.80
N LYS A 28 19.52 16.06 -11.10
CA LYS A 28 19.98 17.34 -11.67
C LYS A 28 18.93 18.46 -11.64
N SER A 29 17.68 18.17 -11.25
CA SER A 29 16.62 19.17 -11.16
C SER A 29 16.91 20.19 -10.05
N SER A 30 16.64 21.47 -10.30
CA SER A 30 16.74 22.51 -9.26
C SER A 30 15.75 22.33 -8.11
N ALA A 31 14.72 21.50 -8.30
CA ALA A 31 13.77 21.14 -7.26
C ALA A 31 14.31 20.11 -6.26
N VAL A 32 15.49 19.52 -6.52
CA VAL A 32 16.00 18.35 -5.79
C VAL A 32 17.34 18.67 -5.14
N SER A 33 17.48 18.27 -3.88
CA SER A 33 18.73 18.35 -3.11
C SER A 33 18.93 17.07 -2.30
N ASN A 34 20.17 16.76 -1.91
CA ASN A 34 20.49 15.56 -1.12
C ASN A 34 19.99 14.23 -1.73
N PHE A 35 20.01 14.13 -3.07
CA PHE A 35 19.54 12.96 -3.78
C PHE A 35 20.36 11.71 -3.47
N ARG A 36 19.67 10.63 -3.14
CA ARG A 36 20.22 9.29 -2.94
C ARG A 36 19.28 8.26 -3.56
N ALA A 37 19.86 7.22 -4.14
CA ALA A 37 19.13 6.11 -4.74
C ALA A 37 19.45 4.80 -4.02
N SER A 38 18.49 3.88 -4.00
CA SER A 38 18.68 2.51 -3.53
C SER A 38 19.55 1.71 -4.49
N ARG A 39 19.85 0.45 -4.17
CA ARG A 39 20.26 -0.52 -5.21
C ARG A 39 19.16 -0.71 -6.25
N LEU A 40 19.51 -1.25 -7.40
CA LEU A 40 18.52 -1.81 -8.33
C LEU A 40 18.08 -3.18 -7.83
N TYR A 41 16.78 -3.45 -7.90
CA TYR A 41 16.18 -4.74 -7.54
C TYR A 41 15.44 -5.32 -8.71
N GLU A 42 15.70 -6.59 -9.03
CA GLU A 42 14.89 -7.34 -9.99
C GLU A 42 13.74 -8.07 -9.29
N THR A 43 12.56 -7.96 -9.87
CA THR A 43 11.32 -8.54 -9.34
C THR A 43 10.48 -9.15 -10.47
N PRO A 44 9.70 -10.21 -10.22
CA PRO A 44 8.72 -10.67 -11.20
C PRO A 44 7.65 -9.58 -11.43
N PRO A 45 6.98 -9.57 -12.60
CA PRO A 45 5.80 -8.74 -12.80
C PRO A 45 4.69 -9.17 -11.83
N ILE A 46 4.10 -8.20 -11.13
CA ILE A 46 2.95 -8.45 -10.24
C ILE A 46 1.71 -7.82 -10.87
N GLY A 47 0.72 -8.66 -11.16
CA GLY A 47 -0.48 -8.27 -11.91
C GLY A 47 -0.23 -8.00 -13.40
N GLY A 48 -1.28 -7.58 -14.10
CA GLY A 48 -1.25 -7.34 -15.55
C GLY A 48 -1.29 -8.63 -16.39
N PRO A 49 -1.20 -8.52 -17.72
CA PRO A 49 -1.21 -9.69 -18.62
C PRO A 49 0.02 -10.58 -18.37
N GLY A 50 -0.16 -11.90 -18.53
CA GLY A 50 0.93 -12.87 -18.41
C GLY A 50 1.97 -12.73 -19.53
N GLY A 51 3.19 -13.21 -19.26
CA GLY A 51 4.30 -13.20 -20.22
C GLY A 51 5.12 -11.90 -20.24
N GLN A 52 4.93 -11.01 -19.26
CA GLN A 52 5.77 -9.82 -19.11
C GLN A 52 7.18 -10.18 -18.61
N GLU A 53 8.17 -9.42 -19.07
CA GLU A 53 9.54 -9.46 -18.56
C GLU A 53 9.61 -9.01 -17.09
N PRO A 54 10.62 -9.46 -16.32
CA PRO A 54 10.87 -8.96 -14.97
C PRO A 54 11.06 -7.44 -14.92
N PHE A 55 10.67 -6.82 -13.82
CA PHE A 55 10.90 -5.41 -13.55
C PHE A 55 12.28 -5.21 -12.91
N LEU A 56 12.95 -4.13 -13.26
CA LEU A 56 13.91 -3.48 -12.39
C LEU A 56 13.20 -2.38 -11.61
N ASN A 57 13.37 -2.37 -10.30
CA ASN A 57 12.80 -1.39 -9.38
C ASN A 57 13.91 -0.73 -8.55
N ALA A 58 13.68 0.53 -8.18
CA ALA A 58 14.50 1.27 -7.25
C ALA A 58 13.64 2.28 -6.46
N ALA A 59 14.22 2.85 -5.41
CA ALA A 59 13.69 4.01 -4.74
C ALA A 59 14.74 5.12 -4.71
N ALA A 60 14.28 6.36 -4.68
CA ALA A 60 15.15 7.50 -4.44
C ALA A 60 14.54 8.43 -3.38
N ALA A 61 15.40 8.93 -2.50
CA ALA A 61 15.04 9.89 -1.48
C ALA A 61 15.83 11.19 -1.67
N PHE A 62 15.20 12.31 -1.38
CA PHE A 62 15.79 13.64 -1.52
C PHE A 62 15.03 14.67 -0.69
N ASP A 63 15.60 15.86 -0.56
CA ASP A 63 14.97 17.02 0.04
C ASP A 63 14.55 18.02 -1.04
N THR A 64 13.41 18.67 -0.85
CA THR A 64 12.85 19.63 -1.81
C THR A 64 12.11 20.78 -1.12
N GLU A 65 12.05 21.93 -1.78
CA GLU A 65 11.14 23.04 -1.41
C GLU A 65 9.91 23.11 -2.32
N SER A 66 9.91 22.37 -3.43
CA SER A 66 8.80 22.25 -4.36
C SER A 66 7.70 21.37 -3.80
N SER A 67 6.45 21.76 -3.99
CA SER A 67 5.26 21.00 -3.59
C SER A 67 5.22 19.59 -4.17
N ALA A 68 4.44 18.71 -3.55
CA ALA A 68 4.27 17.32 -4.02
C ALA A 68 3.74 17.26 -5.47
N HIS A 69 2.88 18.20 -5.87
CA HIS A 69 2.39 18.32 -7.24
C HIS A 69 3.48 18.75 -8.22
N GLU A 70 4.36 19.68 -7.86
CA GLU A 70 5.51 20.05 -8.69
C GLU A 70 6.47 18.87 -8.86
N ILE A 71 6.68 18.06 -7.81
CA ILE A 71 7.43 16.81 -7.92
C ILE A 71 6.73 15.84 -8.86
N LEU A 72 5.41 15.64 -8.74
CA LEU A 72 4.66 14.79 -9.66
C LEU A 72 4.82 15.25 -11.12
N SER A 73 4.72 16.56 -11.39
CA SER A 73 4.95 17.12 -12.73
C SER A 73 6.36 16.83 -13.23
N LEU A 74 7.38 17.03 -12.40
CA LEU A 74 8.77 16.68 -12.74
C LEU A 74 8.90 15.20 -13.13
N LEU A 75 8.31 14.28 -12.36
CA LEU A 75 8.36 12.85 -12.66
C LEU A 75 7.66 12.53 -14.00
N GLN A 76 6.48 13.11 -14.23
CA GLN A 76 5.74 12.93 -15.49
C GLN A 76 6.51 13.47 -16.70
N ASP A 77 7.23 14.58 -16.56
CA ASP A 77 8.07 15.13 -17.63
C ASP A 77 9.27 14.22 -17.93
N VAL A 78 9.88 13.61 -16.90
CA VAL A 78 10.96 12.63 -17.06
C VAL A 78 10.45 11.40 -17.79
N GLU A 79 9.30 10.86 -17.41
CA GLU A 79 8.67 9.72 -18.07
C GLU A 79 8.35 10.00 -19.55
N GLN A 80 7.78 11.17 -19.85
CA GLN A 80 7.48 11.59 -21.22
C GLN A 80 8.76 11.71 -22.06
N TRP A 81 9.81 12.32 -21.51
CA TRP A 81 11.11 12.46 -22.18
C TRP A 81 11.78 11.10 -22.47
N LEU A 82 11.58 10.10 -21.61
CA LEU A 82 12.07 8.73 -21.82
C LEU A 82 11.18 7.90 -22.76
N GLY A 83 10.15 8.51 -23.36
CA GLY A 83 9.34 7.87 -24.39
C GLY A 83 8.24 6.97 -23.84
N ARG A 84 7.64 7.31 -22.68
CA ARG A 84 6.44 6.61 -22.17
C ARG A 84 5.31 6.68 -23.20
N GLN A 85 5.02 5.55 -23.86
CA GLN A 85 3.86 5.39 -24.74
C GLN A 85 2.69 4.76 -23.97
N ARG A 86 1.64 5.52 -23.69
CA ARG A 86 0.48 5.03 -22.92
C ARG A 86 -0.52 4.32 -23.84
N LEU A 87 -0.25 3.04 -24.14
CA LEU A 87 -1.07 2.26 -25.09
C LEU A 87 -2.33 1.63 -24.44
N ARG A 88 -2.24 1.05 -23.23
CA ARG A 88 -3.40 0.52 -22.46
C ARG A 88 -3.23 0.68 -20.94
N ARG A 89 -4.35 0.63 -20.20
CA ARG A 89 -4.36 0.58 -18.72
C ARG A 89 -3.80 -0.78 -18.29
N TRP A 90 -2.74 -0.79 -17.47
CA TRP A 90 -1.99 -1.98 -16.99
C TRP A 90 -1.04 -2.66 -18.00
N ASP A 91 -0.72 -1.99 -19.11
CA ASP A 91 0.29 -2.49 -20.04
C ASP A 91 1.72 -2.35 -19.47
N ALA A 92 2.65 -3.08 -20.06
CA ALA A 92 4.08 -2.98 -19.74
C ALA A 92 4.58 -1.54 -19.96
N ARG A 93 5.41 -1.04 -19.04
CA ARG A 93 5.86 0.36 -19.01
C ARG A 93 7.36 0.42 -19.25
N SER A 94 7.79 1.28 -20.18
CA SER A 94 9.21 1.58 -20.37
C SER A 94 9.83 2.17 -19.10
N ILE A 95 9.12 3.06 -18.42
CA ILE A 95 9.51 3.63 -17.13
C ILE A 95 8.24 4.07 -16.37
N ASP A 96 8.25 3.91 -15.05
CA ASP A 96 7.20 4.35 -14.14
C ASP A 96 7.83 5.03 -12.93
N LEU A 97 7.39 6.25 -12.62
CA LEU A 97 7.87 7.06 -11.50
C LEU A 97 6.69 7.49 -10.62
N ASP A 98 6.69 7.08 -9.36
CA ASP A 98 5.62 7.39 -8.41
C ASP A 98 6.15 8.17 -7.19
N VAL A 99 5.39 9.16 -6.73
CA VAL A 99 5.62 9.80 -5.42
C VAL A 99 5.07 8.88 -4.33
N VAL A 100 5.93 8.42 -3.42
CA VAL A 100 5.57 7.47 -2.35
C VAL A 100 5.27 8.19 -1.04
N LEU A 101 6.18 9.05 -0.59
CA LEU A 101 6.04 9.89 0.62
C LEU A 101 6.48 11.32 0.32
N TYR A 102 5.87 12.29 1.00
CA TYR A 102 6.24 13.70 0.91
C TYR A 102 6.00 14.38 2.26
N GLY A 103 7.05 14.57 3.06
CA GLY A 103 6.98 15.11 4.42
C GLY A 103 5.87 14.44 5.24
N ASP A 104 5.08 15.26 5.93
CA ASP A 104 3.91 14.82 6.71
C ASP A 104 2.59 14.91 5.91
N LEU A 105 2.65 15.01 4.58
CA LEU A 105 1.46 15.13 3.75
C LEU A 105 0.61 13.85 3.82
N VAL A 106 -0.65 14.00 4.20
CA VAL A 106 -1.67 12.96 4.16
C VAL A 106 -2.87 13.46 3.37
N GLY A 107 -3.18 12.79 2.26
CA GLY A 107 -4.29 13.13 1.39
C GLY A 107 -3.84 13.43 -0.03
N GLY A 108 -4.66 14.18 -0.76
CA GLY A 108 -4.42 14.45 -2.16
C GLY A 108 -5.69 14.76 -2.93
N ASP A 109 -5.64 14.55 -4.24
CA ASP A 109 -6.73 14.75 -5.19
C ASP A 109 -6.76 13.60 -6.22
N SER A 110 -7.53 13.76 -7.30
CA SER A 110 -7.65 12.75 -8.37
C SER A 110 -6.34 12.48 -9.13
N HIS A 111 -5.33 13.35 -8.99
CA HIS A 111 -4.05 13.27 -9.71
C HIS A 111 -2.91 12.78 -8.82
N LEU A 112 -2.91 13.15 -7.53
CA LEU A 112 -1.86 12.79 -6.59
C LEU A 112 -2.45 12.38 -5.25
N VAL A 113 -2.02 11.24 -4.71
CA VAL A 113 -2.35 10.79 -3.35
C VAL A 113 -1.07 10.43 -2.61
N VAL A 114 -0.83 11.07 -1.47
CA VAL A 114 0.34 10.85 -0.62
C VAL A 114 -0.10 10.56 0.83
N PRO A 115 0.49 9.57 1.51
CA PRO A 115 1.36 8.51 0.97
C PRO A 115 0.70 7.70 -0.15
N HIS A 116 1.50 7.15 -1.06
CA HIS A 116 0.97 6.33 -2.16
C HIS A 116 0.14 5.16 -1.58
N PRO A 117 -1.16 5.03 -1.88
CA PRO A 117 -2.08 4.24 -1.07
C PRO A 117 -1.74 2.75 -0.99
N ARG A 118 -1.00 2.25 -1.99
CA ARG A 118 -0.65 0.83 -2.14
C ARG A 118 0.78 0.48 -1.75
N TYR A 119 1.63 1.47 -1.49
CA TYR A 119 3.04 1.20 -1.18
C TYR A 119 3.24 0.28 0.02
N PRO A 120 2.38 0.27 1.07
CA PRO A 120 2.58 -0.59 2.23
C PRO A 120 2.51 -2.09 1.94
N ALA A 121 1.86 -2.49 0.84
CA ALA A 121 1.80 -3.89 0.41
C ALA A 121 2.89 -4.26 -0.61
N ARG A 122 3.67 -3.29 -1.10
CA ARG A 122 4.58 -3.50 -2.23
C ARG A 122 6.00 -3.68 -1.74
N THR A 123 6.43 -4.94 -1.58
CA THR A 123 7.80 -5.26 -1.17
C THR A 123 8.83 -4.73 -2.17
N PHE A 124 8.50 -4.71 -3.45
CA PHE A 124 9.32 -4.10 -4.51
C PHE A 124 9.42 -2.56 -4.44
N VAL A 125 8.68 -1.91 -3.55
CA VAL A 125 8.85 -0.50 -3.17
C VAL A 125 9.51 -0.40 -1.80
N LEU A 126 9.06 -1.19 -0.81
CA LEU A 126 9.56 -1.15 0.56
C LEU A 126 11.04 -1.56 0.69
N HIS A 127 11.48 -2.61 0.00
CA HIS A 127 12.87 -3.06 0.06
C HIS A 127 13.84 -2.00 -0.50
N PRO A 128 13.65 -1.49 -1.73
CA PRO A 128 14.46 -0.38 -2.22
C PRO A 128 14.38 0.86 -1.30
N ALA A 129 13.20 1.19 -0.79
CA ALA A 129 13.03 2.34 0.11
C ALA A 129 13.83 2.20 1.41
N CYS A 130 14.04 0.98 1.92
CA CYS A 130 14.89 0.77 3.11
C CYS A 130 16.36 1.12 2.86
N ASP A 131 16.87 1.02 1.62
CA ASP A 131 18.26 1.40 1.33
C ASP A 131 18.52 2.91 1.52
N VAL A 132 17.47 3.74 1.42
CA VAL A 132 17.61 5.21 1.41
C VAL A 132 16.77 5.92 2.46
N ALA A 133 15.71 5.32 2.98
CA ALA A 133 14.68 6.00 3.76
C ALA A 133 14.09 5.11 4.86
N ASP A 134 14.87 4.16 5.37
CA ASP A 134 14.47 3.24 6.46
C ASP A 134 13.83 3.94 7.69
N HIS A 135 14.27 5.16 7.98
CA HIS A 135 13.86 6.00 9.10
C HIS A 135 12.70 6.96 8.76
N TYR A 136 12.32 7.11 7.49
CA TYR A 136 11.18 7.95 7.11
C TYR A 136 9.90 7.34 7.67
N ARG A 137 9.02 8.19 8.18
CA ARG A 137 7.75 7.76 8.81
C ARG A 137 6.59 7.94 7.85
N ASP A 138 5.69 6.96 7.84
CA ASP A 138 4.36 7.17 7.26
C ASP A 138 3.54 8.05 8.23
N PRO A 139 3.09 9.25 7.81
CA PRO A 139 2.35 10.15 8.69
C PRO A 139 0.94 9.62 9.08
N ARG A 140 0.42 8.59 8.40
CA ARG A 140 -0.90 8.01 8.68
C ARG A 140 -0.91 7.13 9.93
N PHE A 141 0.16 6.37 10.16
CA PHE A 141 0.24 5.41 11.28
C PHE A 141 1.54 5.54 12.11
N GLY A 142 2.49 6.36 11.68
CA GLY A 142 3.68 6.77 12.44
C GLY A 142 4.84 5.78 12.43
N TRP A 143 4.74 4.68 11.69
CA TRP A 143 5.83 3.70 11.57
C TRP A 143 6.88 4.17 10.58
N THR A 144 8.13 3.80 10.84
CA THR A 144 9.16 3.96 9.82
C THR A 144 9.00 2.94 8.68
N ILE A 145 9.56 3.24 7.51
CA ILE A 145 9.62 2.28 6.38
C ILE A 145 10.30 0.97 6.81
N GLY A 146 11.37 1.05 7.60
CA GLY A 146 12.07 -0.13 8.13
C GLY A 146 11.27 -0.93 9.16
N GLU A 147 10.41 -0.28 9.96
CA GLU A 147 9.45 -0.99 10.82
C GLU A 147 8.40 -1.72 9.97
N LEU A 148 7.83 -1.02 8.99
CA LEU A 148 6.80 -1.57 8.09
C LEU A 148 7.32 -2.75 7.28
N SER A 149 8.50 -2.62 6.65
CA SER A 149 9.12 -3.68 5.86
C SER A 149 9.36 -4.95 6.69
N ARG A 150 9.93 -4.81 7.90
CA ARG A 150 10.14 -5.94 8.81
C ARG A 150 8.84 -6.62 9.22
N HIS A 151 7.81 -5.82 9.50
CA HIS A 151 6.51 -6.36 9.89
C HIS A 151 5.83 -7.12 8.75
N VAL A 152 5.81 -6.58 7.54
CA VAL A 152 5.27 -7.27 6.35
C VAL A 152 6.02 -8.58 6.09
N ALA A 153 7.35 -8.59 6.22
CA ALA A 153 8.19 -9.77 6.00
C ALA A 153 8.07 -10.85 7.10
N LYS A 154 7.47 -10.54 8.25
CA LYS A 154 7.44 -11.42 9.43
C LYS A 154 6.59 -12.68 9.23
N ALA A 155 5.52 -12.60 8.45
CA ALA A 155 4.51 -13.64 8.34
C ALA A 155 4.02 -13.81 6.88
N GLN A 156 3.08 -14.73 6.69
CA GLN A 156 2.37 -14.86 5.42
C GLN A 156 1.64 -13.54 5.08
N PRO A 157 1.56 -13.16 3.78
CA PRO A 157 0.76 -12.04 3.34
C PRO A 157 -0.64 -12.16 3.89
N SER A 158 -1.08 -11.08 4.53
CA SER A 158 -2.35 -11.10 5.21
C SER A 158 -2.98 -9.74 5.27
N LEU A 159 -4.30 -9.73 5.05
CA LEU A 159 -5.12 -8.54 5.07
C LEU A 159 -6.34 -8.77 5.93
N CYS A 160 -6.73 -7.75 6.68
CA CYS A 160 -8.08 -7.69 7.24
C CYS A 160 -8.85 -6.56 6.56
N LEU A 161 -10.02 -6.90 6.02
CA LEU A 161 -10.94 -5.96 5.41
C LEU A 161 -11.76 -5.27 6.51
N VAL A 162 -11.76 -3.94 6.52
CA VAL A 162 -12.57 -3.13 7.44
C VAL A 162 -13.30 -2.03 6.68
N GLY A 163 -14.38 -1.49 7.22
CA GLY A 163 -15.23 -0.53 6.49
C GLY A 163 -16.10 -1.21 5.43
N GLY A 164 -16.87 -0.42 4.68
CA GLY A 164 -17.96 -0.94 3.83
C GLY A 164 -19.03 -1.68 4.65
N ASP A 165 -20.01 -2.27 3.97
CA ASP A 165 -20.94 -3.20 4.61
C ASP A 165 -20.34 -4.62 4.71
N ALA A 166 -20.93 -5.45 5.57
CA ALA A 166 -20.45 -6.80 5.80
C ALA A 166 -20.63 -7.70 4.57
N ASP A 167 -21.65 -7.47 3.75
CA ASP A 167 -21.93 -8.28 2.57
C ASP A 167 -20.86 -8.09 1.50
N LEU A 168 -20.38 -6.85 1.29
CA LEU A 168 -19.25 -6.55 0.42
C LEU A 168 -17.99 -7.27 0.88
N ARG A 169 -17.65 -7.19 2.18
CA ARG A 169 -16.43 -7.84 2.71
C ARG A 169 -16.50 -9.36 2.56
N ARG A 170 -17.65 -9.97 2.87
CA ARG A 170 -17.89 -11.41 2.68
C ARG A 170 -17.85 -11.80 1.20
N LEU A 171 -18.38 -10.96 0.30
CA LEU A 171 -18.34 -11.18 -1.15
C LEU A 171 -16.89 -11.19 -1.66
N ILE A 172 -16.09 -10.19 -1.29
CA ILE A 172 -14.66 -10.11 -1.65
C ILE A 172 -13.93 -11.34 -1.14
N CYS A 173 -14.11 -11.72 0.13
CA CYS A 173 -13.46 -12.92 0.68
C CYS A 173 -13.85 -14.19 -0.08
N ARG A 174 -15.14 -14.39 -0.35
CA ARG A 174 -15.63 -15.55 -1.11
C ARG A 174 -14.99 -15.63 -2.50
N ARG A 175 -14.95 -14.50 -3.22
CA ARG A 175 -14.37 -14.44 -4.57
C ARG A 175 -12.86 -14.58 -4.55
N LEU A 176 -12.15 -14.06 -3.56
CA LEU A 176 -10.71 -14.33 -3.37
C LEU A 176 -10.41 -15.82 -3.19
N THR A 177 -11.23 -16.55 -2.44
CA THR A 177 -11.10 -18.01 -2.31
C THR A 177 -11.40 -18.72 -3.63
N GLN A 178 -12.47 -18.34 -4.33
CA GLN A 178 -12.89 -18.98 -5.58
C GLN A 178 -11.93 -18.73 -6.75
N ASP A 179 -11.50 -17.48 -6.91
CA ASP A 179 -10.79 -17.01 -8.11
C ASP A 179 -9.27 -17.08 -7.94
N HIS A 180 -8.78 -16.96 -6.70
CA HIS A 180 -7.35 -16.85 -6.39
C HIS A 180 -6.86 -17.90 -5.38
N GLY A 181 -7.73 -18.78 -4.86
CA GLY A 181 -7.35 -19.81 -3.89
C GLY A 181 -6.87 -19.25 -2.53
N VAL A 182 -7.20 -17.99 -2.22
CA VAL A 182 -6.79 -17.35 -0.97
C VAL A 182 -7.61 -17.89 0.19
N ILE A 183 -6.94 -18.17 1.30
CA ILE A 183 -7.60 -18.64 2.53
C ILE A 183 -8.33 -17.47 3.17
N THR A 184 -9.61 -17.64 3.49
CA THR A 184 -10.39 -16.56 4.09
C THR A 184 -11.05 -16.93 5.41
N PHE A 185 -11.11 -15.95 6.32
CA PHE A 185 -11.74 -16.05 7.62
C PHE A 185 -12.94 -15.11 7.70
N GLN A 186 -14.07 -15.61 8.18
CA GLN A 186 -15.31 -14.85 8.29
C GLN A 186 -15.70 -14.69 9.76
N SER A 187 -16.20 -13.52 10.13
CA SER A 187 -16.88 -13.33 11.42
C SER A 187 -18.17 -14.14 11.46
N THR A 188 -18.35 -14.93 12.51
CA THR A 188 -19.54 -15.77 12.72
C THR A 188 -20.78 -15.00 13.21
N ASP A 189 -20.72 -13.68 13.36
CA ASP A 189 -21.87 -12.94 13.88
C ASP A 189 -23.02 -12.85 12.87
N ARG A 190 -24.18 -13.29 13.35
CA ARG A 190 -25.51 -13.17 12.72
C ARG A 190 -25.82 -11.72 12.36
N VAL A 191 -26.46 -11.57 11.21
CA VAL A 191 -27.08 -10.33 10.72
C VAL A 191 -27.94 -9.68 11.81
N MET A 192 -27.47 -8.58 12.39
CA MET A 192 -28.33 -7.56 12.97
C MET A 192 -28.57 -6.51 11.89
N THR A 193 -29.75 -6.54 11.27
CA THR A 193 -30.25 -5.44 10.45
C THR A 193 -30.48 -4.23 11.33
N ALA A 194 -29.50 -3.32 11.38
CA ALA A 194 -29.67 -1.99 11.94
C ALA A 194 -29.56 -0.97 10.79
N GLY A 195 -30.66 -0.25 10.55
CA GLY A 195 -30.80 0.69 9.45
C GLY A 195 -29.72 1.77 9.45
N THR A 196 -29.36 2.21 8.25
CA THR A 196 -28.47 3.34 7.99
C THR A 196 -28.97 4.59 8.73
N ILE A 197 -28.26 5.03 9.77
CA ILE A 197 -28.49 6.34 10.39
C ILE A 197 -27.47 7.30 9.80
N ALA A 198 -27.99 8.40 9.27
CA ALA A 198 -27.30 9.41 8.47
C ALA A 198 -26.06 10.03 9.13
N ASN A 199 -25.16 10.48 8.26
CA ASN A 199 -23.91 11.18 8.52
C ASN A 199 -24.11 12.53 9.24
N ALA A 200 -23.70 12.62 10.50
CA ALA A 200 -23.23 13.87 11.15
C ALA A 200 -22.40 13.53 12.41
N PRO A 201 -21.39 14.33 12.79
CA PRO A 201 -20.60 14.07 13.98
C PRO A 201 -21.44 14.31 15.24
N LEU A 202 -21.69 13.26 16.02
CA LEU A 202 -22.25 13.40 17.37
C LEU A 202 -21.22 14.09 18.29
N PRO A 203 -21.64 14.98 19.20
CA PRO A 203 -20.76 15.55 20.20
C PRO A 203 -20.23 14.45 21.16
N PRO A 204 -19.00 14.59 21.69
CA PRO A 204 -18.29 13.54 22.43
C PRO A 204 -19.04 12.97 23.65
N SER A 205 -20.02 13.72 24.17
CA SER A 205 -20.81 13.35 25.36
C SER A 205 -21.86 12.25 25.12
N GLN A 206 -22.07 11.79 23.88
CA GLN A 206 -23.03 10.73 23.56
C GLN A 206 -22.39 9.43 23.05
N ILE A 207 -21.05 9.37 22.97
CA ILE A 207 -20.34 8.13 22.64
C ILE A 207 -20.26 7.26 23.91
N ARG A 208 -21.16 6.28 24.04
CA ARG A 208 -20.95 5.18 24.98
C ARG A 208 -20.15 4.10 24.27
N PHE A 209 -18.92 3.87 24.72
CA PHE A 209 -18.18 2.66 24.36
C PHE A 209 -18.90 1.47 25.00
N ALA A 210 -19.55 0.65 24.18
CA ALA A 210 -19.91 -0.69 24.63
C ALA A 210 -18.60 -1.49 24.72
N GLU A 211 -18.41 -2.19 25.84
CA GLU A 211 -17.34 -3.19 25.96
C GLU A 211 -17.43 -4.16 24.77
N PRO A 212 -16.30 -4.57 24.20
CA PRO A 212 -16.31 -5.49 23.07
C PRO A 212 -16.96 -6.82 23.52
N PRO A 213 -18.00 -7.31 22.84
CA PRO A 213 -18.51 -8.65 23.11
C PRO A 213 -17.45 -9.69 22.74
N VAL A 214 -17.33 -10.70 23.59
CA VAL A 214 -16.36 -11.80 23.52
C VAL A 214 -16.69 -12.77 22.37
N GLN A 215 -15.68 -12.98 21.51
CA GLN A 215 -15.33 -14.12 20.63
C GLN A 215 -16.41 -15.06 20.04
N GLU A 216 -16.35 -15.22 18.71
CA GLU A 216 -15.79 -16.45 18.13
C GLU A 216 -14.46 -16.11 17.46
N SER A 217 -13.39 -16.62 18.05
CA SER A 217 -12.00 -16.34 17.72
C SER A 217 -11.59 -16.94 16.36
N ILE A 218 -10.51 -16.42 15.76
CA ILE A 218 -9.53 -17.34 15.15
C ILE A 218 -9.21 -18.33 16.26
N SER A 219 -9.75 -19.55 16.19
CA SER A 219 -9.61 -20.58 17.22
C SER A 219 -8.29 -20.43 17.96
N THR A 220 -8.34 -19.98 19.21
CA THR A 220 -7.16 -19.97 20.08
C THR A 220 -6.68 -21.39 20.38
N ASP A 221 -7.46 -22.40 20.01
CA ASP A 221 -7.11 -23.80 20.09
C ASP A 221 -6.39 -24.19 18.80
N ASP A 222 -5.07 -24.40 18.89
CA ASP A 222 -4.23 -25.34 18.12
C ASP A 222 -4.41 -25.45 16.58
N ALA A 223 -5.12 -24.54 15.93
CA ALA A 223 -5.22 -24.49 14.48
C ALA A 223 -3.95 -23.83 13.96
N ALA A 224 -3.03 -24.65 13.45
CA ALA A 224 -1.83 -24.17 12.78
C ALA A 224 -2.19 -23.06 11.77
N MET A 225 -1.49 -21.92 11.86
CA MET A 225 -1.68 -20.83 10.92
C MET A 225 -1.58 -21.35 9.48
N PRO A 226 -2.43 -20.86 8.56
CA PRO A 226 -2.39 -21.30 7.18
C PRO A 226 -0.99 -21.10 6.58
N ALA A 227 -0.52 -22.10 5.84
CA ALA A 227 0.79 -22.05 5.20
C ALA A 227 0.88 -21.03 4.03
N GLY A 228 -0.26 -20.46 3.62
CA GLY A 228 -0.41 -19.53 2.51
C GLY A 228 -1.01 -18.17 2.91
N PRO A 229 -1.21 -17.27 1.92
CA PRO A 229 -1.78 -15.95 2.17
C PRO A 229 -3.23 -16.07 2.65
N TRP A 230 -3.64 -15.12 3.50
CA TRP A 230 -5.00 -15.13 4.05
C TRP A 230 -5.64 -13.75 4.14
N VAL A 231 -6.98 -13.72 4.11
CA VAL A 231 -7.76 -12.49 4.27
C VAL A 231 -8.88 -12.72 5.28
N SER A 232 -9.12 -11.76 6.17
CA SER A 232 -10.29 -11.79 7.06
C SER A 232 -11.26 -10.64 6.73
N ASP A 233 -12.57 -10.91 6.84
CA ASP A 233 -13.62 -9.90 6.67
C ASP A 233 -13.87 -9.02 7.92
N SER A 234 -13.08 -9.26 8.97
CA SER A 234 -13.22 -8.66 10.29
C SER A 234 -11.86 -8.58 10.99
N LEU A 235 -11.73 -7.66 11.95
CA LEU A 235 -10.52 -7.58 12.75
C LEU A 235 -10.41 -8.82 13.64
N PRO A 236 -9.22 -9.40 13.80
CA PRO A 236 -9.03 -10.47 14.78
C PRO A 236 -9.29 -9.92 16.18
N SER A 237 -9.62 -10.81 17.13
CA SER A 237 -9.77 -10.45 18.55
C SER A 237 -8.47 -10.03 19.24
N LEU A 238 -7.37 -9.93 18.48
CA LEU A 238 -6.08 -9.44 18.96
C LEU A 238 -6.12 -7.92 19.01
N ASP A 239 -5.69 -7.34 20.13
CA ASP A 239 -5.58 -5.89 20.26
C ASP A 239 -4.47 -5.37 19.32
N ILE A 240 -4.89 -4.84 18.17
CA ILE A 240 -3.99 -4.24 17.19
C ILE A 240 -3.35 -2.94 17.67
N THR A 241 -3.86 -2.34 18.75
CA THR A 241 -3.30 -1.12 19.35
C THR A 241 -2.15 -1.42 20.31
N ASP A 242 -2.05 -2.67 20.78
CA ASP A 242 -0.94 -3.12 21.61
C ASP A 242 0.22 -3.68 20.76
N ARG A 243 1.37 -3.01 20.85
CA ARG A 243 2.60 -3.38 20.12
C ARG A 243 3.21 -4.69 20.60
N THR A 244 2.86 -5.18 21.80
CA THR A 244 3.40 -6.43 22.35
C THR A 244 3.10 -7.65 21.48
N HIS A 245 2.00 -7.60 20.72
CA HIS A 245 1.54 -8.71 19.89
C HIS A 245 1.91 -8.57 18.41
N TRP A 246 2.56 -7.49 17.96
CA TRP A 246 2.81 -7.22 16.54
C TRP A 246 3.72 -8.23 15.83
N ASP A 247 4.44 -9.02 16.61
CA ASP A 247 5.24 -10.15 16.14
C ASP A 247 4.45 -11.45 15.95
N ASP A 248 3.19 -11.50 16.41
CA ASP A 248 2.31 -12.67 16.29
C ASP A 248 1.96 -12.89 14.79
N PRO A 249 2.22 -14.09 14.24
CA PRO A 249 1.91 -14.40 12.85
C PRO A 249 0.40 -14.36 12.55
N ARG A 250 -0.46 -14.42 13.57
CA ARG A 250 -1.92 -14.25 13.46
C ARG A 250 -2.35 -12.82 13.22
N MET A 251 -1.47 -11.83 13.46
CA MET A 251 -1.80 -10.44 13.15
C MET A 251 -1.77 -10.20 11.64
N PRO A 252 -2.78 -9.51 11.08
CA PRO A 252 -2.79 -9.17 9.66
C PRO A 252 -1.62 -8.25 9.35
N ARG A 253 -0.92 -8.47 8.23
CA ARG A 253 0.22 -7.61 7.85
C ARG A 253 -0.23 -6.19 7.49
N LEU A 254 -1.42 -6.02 6.91
CA LEU A 254 -2.05 -4.71 6.76
C LEU A 254 -3.55 -4.78 7.04
N ILE A 255 -4.12 -3.63 7.39
CA ILE A 255 -5.57 -3.43 7.40
C ILE A 255 -5.99 -2.79 6.08
N ALA A 256 -6.83 -3.49 5.31
CA ALA A 256 -7.43 -2.99 4.09
C ALA A 256 -8.75 -2.26 4.40
N ARG A 257 -8.72 -0.93 4.42
CA ARG A 257 -9.93 -0.12 4.62
C ARG A 257 -10.69 0.03 3.31
N ILE A 258 -11.87 -0.56 3.27
CA ILE A 258 -12.79 -0.61 2.14
C ILE A 258 -13.84 0.48 2.30
N GLN A 259 -14.13 1.17 1.20
CA GLN A 259 -15.22 2.14 1.12
C GLN A 259 -15.94 2.03 -0.23
N HIS A 260 -17.28 1.99 -0.19
CA HIS A 260 -18.10 2.20 -1.39
C HIS A 260 -18.01 3.66 -1.80
N VAL A 261 -17.69 3.89 -3.06
CA VAL A 261 -17.60 5.23 -3.63
C VAL A 261 -19.00 5.70 -4.04
N THR A 262 -19.52 6.73 -3.37
CA THR A 262 -20.65 7.56 -3.81
C THR A 262 -20.12 8.94 -4.21
N GLU A 263 -20.89 9.78 -4.89
CA GLU A 263 -20.45 11.17 -5.19
C GLU A 263 -19.99 11.89 -3.90
N ASP A 264 -20.70 11.72 -2.79
CA ASP A 264 -20.41 12.31 -1.48
C ASP A 264 -19.27 11.64 -0.69
N SER A 265 -18.89 10.42 -1.07
CA SER A 265 -17.86 9.62 -0.37
C SER A 265 -16.62 9.39 -1.22
N SER A 266 -16.68 9.81 -2.50
CA SER A 266 -15.60 9.78 -3.46
C SER A 266 -14.46 10.68 -3.04
N TRP A 267 -13.27 10.26 -3.41
CA TRP A 267 -12.05 11.00 -3.16
C TRP A 267 -12.12 12.42 -3.76
N PRO A 268 -11.56 13.46 -3.11
CA PRO A 268 -10.80 13.45 -1.86
C PRO A 268 -11.60 14.03 -0.67
N ALA A 269 -12.00 13.19 0.29
CA ALA A 269 -12.50 13.68 1.58
C ALA A 269 -11.44 13.47 2.68
N PRO A 270 -10.53 14.44 2.91
CA PRO A 270 -9.43 14.31 3.88
C PRO A 270 -9.87 14.25 5.36
N HIS A 271 -11.15 14.40 5.69
CA HIS A 271 -11.62 14.73 7.04
C HIS A 271 -12.44 13.64 7.75
N LYS A 272 -12.51 12.39 7.24
CA LYS A 272 -13.33 11.31 7.86
C LYS A 272 -12.61 9.99 8.13
N ILE A 273 -11.28 9.93 8.09
CA ILE A 273 -10.63 8.65 7.79
C ILE A 273 -10.07 7.92 9.03
N TRP A 274 -9.85 8.58 10.18
CA TRP A 274 -9.14 7.94 11.29
C TRP A 274 -9.77 8.15 12.67
N PRO A 275 -9.97 7.07 13.45
CA PRO A 275 -10.09 7.20 14.90
C PRO A 275 -8.82 7.83 15.44
N LYS A 276 -8.96 8.80 16.35
CA LYS A 276 -7.82 9.35 17.10
C LYS A 276 -7.07 8.20 17.79
N GLY A 277 -5.76 8.09 17.54
CA GLY A 277 -4.91 7.07 18.18
C GLY A 277 -4.63 5.82 17.35
N TRP A 278 -5.16 5.71 16.12
CA TRP A 278 -4.80 4.62 15.21
C TRP A 278 -3.32 4.65 14.82
N ARG A 279 -2.64 3.50 14.91
CA ARG A 279 -1.20 3.37 14.63
C ARG A 279 -0.83 2.10 13.89
N TYR A 280 -1.78 1.45 13.22
CA TYR A 280 -1.51 0.19 12.52
C TYR A 280 -1.34 0.41 11.00
N PRO A 281 -0.44 -0.30 10.31
CA PRO A 281 -0.26 -0.20 8.87
C PRO A 281 -1.56 -0.41 8.08
N GLU A 282 -1.89 0.56 7.23
CA GLU A 282 -3.11 0.53 6.43
C GLU A 282 -2.85 0.49 4.92
N TYR A 283 -3.75 -0.21 4.25
CA TYR A 283 -3.90 -0.29 2.81
C TYR A 283 -5.30 0.25 2.47
N ARG A 284 -5.41 1.22 1.56
CA ARG A 284 -6.70 1.81 1.22
C ARG A 284 -7.22 1.19 -0.08
N LEU A 285 -8.47 0.74 -0.06
CA LEU A 285 -9.15 0.13 -1.21
C LEU A 285 -10.47 0.85 -1.48
N GLU A 286 -10.56 1.55 -2.60
CA GLU A 286 -11.78 2.24 -3.03
C GLU A 286 -12.56 1.36 -3.99
N VAL A 287 -13.72 0.88 -3.55
CA VAL A 287 -14.48 -0.12 -4.30
C VAL A 287 -15.56 0.58 -5.12
N THR A 288 -15.19 0.93 -6.35
CA THR A 288 -16.13 1.34 -7.42
C THR A 288 -16.59 0.13 -8.24
N ASP A 289 -15.74 -0.88 -8.34
CA ASP A 289 -15.94 -2.12 -9.08
C ASP A 289 -15.42 -3.27 -8.21
N VAL A 290 -16.29 -4.25 -7.94
CA VAL A 290 -15.98 -5.39 -7.08
C VAL A 290 -14.96 -6.31 -7.74
N GLU A 291 -15.03 -6.54 -9.05
CA GLU A 291 -14.07 -7.39 -9.76
C GLU A 291 -12.67 -6.78 -9.71
N TRP A 292 -12.59 -5.45 -9.90
CA TRP A 292 -11.35 -4.71 -9.71
C TRP A 292 -10.83 -4.82 -8.26
N ALA A 293 -11.70 -4.69 -7.25
CA ALA A 293 -11.32 -4.76 -5.85
C ALA A 293 -10.76 -6.14 -5.45
N ILE A 294 -11.35 -7.22 -5.96
CA ILE A 294 -10.86 -8.59 -5.76
C ILE A 294 -9.44 -8.72 -6.34
N GLY A 295 -9.25 -8.28 -7.59
CA GLY A 295 -7.95 -8.29 -8.25
C GLY A 295 -6.89 -7.44 -7.52
N GLU A 296 -7.28 -6.29 -6.97
CA GLU A 296 -6.37 -5.43 -6.21
C GLU A 296 -5.95 -6.07 -4.88
N VAL A 297 -6.87 -6.72 -4.15
CA VAL A 297 -6.53 -7.43 -2.91
C VAL A 297 -5.62 -8.62 -3.18
N ALA A 298 -5.89 -9.40 -4.24
CA ALA A 298 -5.00 -10.49 -4.65
C ALA A 298 -3.61 -9.96 -5.02
N SER A 299 -3.56 -8.90 -5.83
CA SER A 299 -2.31 -8.23 -6.20
C SER A 299 -1.53 -7.69 -5.00
N ALA A 300 -2.22 -7.17 -3.97
CA ALA A 300 -1.60 -6.73 -2.73
C ALA A 300 -0.94 -7.90 -1.97
N LEU A 301 -1.60 -9.06 -1.88
CA LEU A 301 -1.02 -10.26 -1.26
C LEU A 301 0.21 -10.77 -2.01
N ASP A 302 0.14 -10.82 -3.35
CA ASP A 302 1.27 -11.21 -4.20
C ASP A 302 2.44 -10.23 -4.06
N SER A 303 2.12 -8.93 -4.00
CA SER A 303 3.10 -7.86 -3.83
C SER A 303 3.88 -7.96 -2.51
N MET A 304 3.24 -8.40 -1.42
CA MET A 304 3.90 -8.60 -0.12
C MET A 304 4.94 -9.72 -0.16
N ARG A 305 4.77 -10.68 -1.07
CA ARG A 305 5.66 -11.82 -1.26
C ARG A 305 6.56 -11.73 -2.47
N CYS A 306 6.52 -10.60 -3.17
CA CYS A 306 7.32 -10.37 -4.36
C CYS A 306 8.82 -10.55 -4.05
N PRO A 307 9.51 -11.55 -4.64
CA PRO A 307 10.94 -11.69 -4.50
C PRO A 307 11.64 -10.44 -5.01
N CYS A 308 12.49 -9.84 -4.18
CA CYS A 308 13.24 -8.63 -4.51
C CYS A 308 14.73 -8.94 -4.41
N ARG A 309 15.38 -9.15 -5.56
CA ARG A 309 16.81 -9.48 -5.64
C ARG A 309 17.60 -8.25 -6.02
N ALA A 310 18.53 -7.81 -5.17
CA ALA A 310 19.47 -6.75 -5.54
C ALA A 310 20.34 -7.21 -6.73
N VAL A 311 20.47 -6.35 -7.75
CA VAL A 311 21.30 -6.59 -8.94
C VAL A 311 22.45 -5.58 -9.08
N THR A 312 22.52 -4.59 -8.19
CA THR A 312 23.68 -3.72 -7.99
C THR A 312 24.14 -3.79 -6.54
N ASP A 313 25.42 -3.49 -6.30
CA ASP A 313 26.01 -3.54 -4.96
C ASP A 313 25.56 -2.37 -4.09
N ASP A 314 25.37 -1.19 -4.69
CA ASP A 314 24.91 0.02 -4.03
C ASP A 314 24.02 0.87 -4.97
N GLY A 315 23.75 2.10 -4.53
CA GLY A 315 22.97 3.10 -5.26
C GLY A 315 23.80 4.02 -6.16
N SER A 316 25.03 3.65 -6.57
CA SER A 316 25.87 4.48 -7.45
C SER A 316 25.52 4.35 -8.93
N TRP A 317 24.60 3.45 -9.32
CA TRP A 317 24.25 3.16 -10.71
C TRP A 317 23.67 4.35 -11.49
N TRP A 318 23.26 5.43 -10.83
CA TRP A 318 22.77 6.65 -11.48
C TRP A 318 23.88 7.68 -11.76
N ARG A 319 25.09 7.46 -11.25
CA ARG A 319 26.23 8.39 -11.34
C ARG A 319 27.13 8.13 -12.54
#